data_AF-W1YHD9-F1
#
_entry.id   AF-W1YHD9-F1
#
_cell.length_a   1.000
_cell.length_b   1.000
_cell.length_c   1.000
_cell.angle_alpha   90.00
_cell.angle_beta   90.00
_cell.angle_gamma   90.00
#
_symmetry.space_group_name_H-M   'P 1'
#
loop_
_entity.id
_entity.type
_entity.pdbx_description
1 polymer ?
#
loop_
_entity_poly.entity_id
_entity_poly.type
_entity_poly.pdbx_seq_one_letter_code
_entity_poly.pdbx_strand_id
1 'polypeptide(L)'
;LNGIPIDEEDFFGRQLAFNMLPLLPDSEGSVREERRIVDEVRKILQDEGLMISASVVQAPVFYGHAQMVNFEALRPLAAEEARDAFAQGEDIVLSEENEFPT
;
A
#
# COMPACT_ATOMS: atom_id res chain seq x y z
N LEU A 1 -21.37 17.61 -5.33
CA LEU A 1 -22.01 16.39 -4.79
C LEU A 1 -23.52 16.61 -4.89
N ASN A 2 -24.18 15.98 -5.86
CA ASN A 2 -25.48 16.48 -6.34
C ASN A 2 -26.67 15.82 -5.62
N GLY A 3 -26.40 15.06 -4.54
CA GLY A 3 -27.42 14.34 -3.76
C GLY A 3 -28.04 13.14 -4.47
N ILE A 4 -27.53 12.76 -5.64
CA ILE A 4 -28.03 11.63 -6.42
C ILE A 4 -27.50 10.33 -5.79
N PRO A 5 -28.37 9.34 -5.52
CA PRO A 5 -27.95 8.02 -5.07
C PRO A 5 -27.02 7.35 -6.09
N ILE A 6 -26.19 6.47 -5.59
CA ILE A 6 -25.22 5.70 -6.38
C ILE A 6 -25.98 4.53 -6.98
N ASP A 7 -25.68 4.19 -8.22
CA ASP A 7 -26.18 2.94 -8.77
C ASP A 7 -25.41 1.79 -8.11
N GLU A 8 -26.13 0.79 -7.59
CA GLU A 8 -25.46 -0.41 -7.05
C GLU A 8 -24.79 -1.23 -8.17
N GLU A 9 -25.20 -1.02 -9.43
CA GLU A 9 -24.57 -1.58 -10.63
C GLU A 9 -23.32 -0.79 -11.09
N ASP A 10 -23.00 0.35 -10.47
CA ASP A 10 -21.76 1.08 -10.75
C ASP A 10 -20.54 0.23 -10.39
N PHE A 11 -19.40 0.51 -11.04
CA PHE A 11 -18.16 -0.28 -10.94
C PHE A 11 -17.71 -0.61 -9.50
N PHE A 12 -17.86 0.33 -8.57
CA PHE A 12 -17.50 0.14 -7.16
C PHE A 12 -18.67 -0.36 -6.29
N GLY A 13 -19.89 -0.33 -6.81
CA GLY A 13 -21.14 -0.63 -6.09
C GLY A 13 -21.42 0.24 -4.85
N ARG A 14 -20.57 1.25 -4.59
CA ARG A 14 -20.57 2.12 -3.40
C ARG A 14 -19.89 3.46 -3.70
N GLN A 15 -20.07 4.44 -2.81
CA GLN A 15 -19.45 5.76 -2.96
C GLN A 15 -17.96 5.67 -2.71
N LEU A 16 -17.17 6.00 -3.72
CA LEU A 16 -15.74 6.20 -3.54
C LEU A 16 -15.39 7.66 -3.22
N ALA A 17 -16.09 8.64 -3.83
CA ALA A 17 -15.82 10.05 -3.59
C ALA A 17 -16.05 10.43 -2.12
N PHE A 18 -15.06 11.07 -1.49
CA PHE A 18 -15.04 11.43 -0.07
C PHE A 18 -15.16 10.22 0.89
N ASN A 19 -14.72 9.03 0.45
CA ASN A 19 -14.78 7.81 1.22
C ASN A 19 -13.50 6.96 1.05
N MET A 20 -13.37 5.91 1.83
CA MET A 20 -12.39 4.84 1.64
C MET A 20 -13.10 3.49 1.68
N LEU A 21 -12.81 2.61 0.73
CA LEU A 21 -13.49 1.32 0.61
C LEU A 21 -12.52 0.17 0.93
N PRO A 22 -12.74 -0.58 2.02
CA PRO A 22 -11.98 -1.81 2.25
C PRO A 22 -12.37 -2.85 1.19
N LEU A 23 -11.41 -3.67 0.81
CA LEU A 23 -11.66 -4.81 -0.08
C LEU A 23 -12.22 -5.98 0.72
N LEU A 24 -13.10 -6.78 0.09
CA LEU A 24 -13.73 -7.92 0.74
C LEU A 24 -12.89 -9.19 0.56
N PRO A 25 -12.85 -10.08 1.56
CA PRO A 25 -12.24 -11.40 1.40
C PRO A 25 -12.90 -12.21 0.28
N ASP A 26 -12.11 -13.00 -0.43
CA ASP A 26 -12.61 -13.99 -1.38
C ASP A 26 -12.94 -15.34 -0.71
N SER A 27 -13.20 -16.37 -1.50
CA SER A 27 -13.55 -17.72 -1.00
C SER A 27 -12.45 -18.39 -0.16
N GLU A 28 -11.21 -17.90 -0.24
CA GLU A 28 -10.10 -18.38 0.59
C GLU A 28 -10.01 -17.63 1.93
N GLY A 29 -10.89 -16.65 2.17
CA GLY A 29 -11.01 -15.97 3.47
C GLY A 29 -10.01 -14.83 3.69
N SER A 30 -9.28 -14.39 2.67
CA SER A 30 -8.49 -13.15 2.74
C SER A 30 -8.72 -12.27 1.51
N VAL A 31 -8.33 -11.00 1.60
CA VAL A 31 -8.32 -10.10 0.45
C VAL A 31 -7.25 -10.56 -0.52
N ARG A 32 -7.60 -10.65 -1.82
CA ARG A 32 -6.73 -11.17 -2.87
C ARG A 32 -5.49 -10.31 -3.07
N GLU A 33 -5.66 -8.99 -3.07
CA GLU A 33 -4.60 -8.01 -3.26
C GLU A 33 -3.58 -8.07 -2.11
N GLU A 34 -4.06 -8.20 -0.87
CA GLU A 34 -3.21 -8.37 0.31
C GLU A 34 -2.40 -9.67 0.24
N ARG A 35 -3.05 -10.80 -0.11
CA ARG A 35 -2.39 -12.10 -0.31
C ARG A 35 -1.32 -12.02 -1.39
N ARG A 36 -1.64 -11.38 -2.53
CA ARG A 36 -0.72 -11.20 -3.65
C ARG A 36 0.51 -10.38 -3.26
N ILE A 37 0.36 -9.31 -2.47
CA ILE A 37 1.51 -8.52 -1.98
C ILE A 37 2.43 -9.42 -1.14
N VAL A 38 1.88 -10.19 -0.21
CA VAL A 38 2.65 -11.12 0.63
C VAL A 38 3.42 -12.13 -0.23
N ASP A 39 2.75 -12.77 -1.18
CA ASP A 39 3.34 -13.82 -2.02
C ASP A 39 4.43 -13.28 -2.95
N GLU A 40 4.19 -12.14 -3.61
CA GLU A 40 5.17 -11.54 -4.52
C GLU A 40 6.38 -10.99 -3.77
N VAL A 41 6.21 -10.37 -2.60
CA VAL A 41 7.35 -9.89 -1.80
C VAL A 41 8.24 -11.05 -1.36
N ARG A 42 7.65 -12.14 -0.86
CA ARG A 42 8.40 -13.36 -0.49
C ARG A 42 9.15 -13.94 -1.69
N LYS A 43 8.51 -13.98 -2.85
CA LYS A 43 9.10 -14.49 -4.08
C LYS A 43 10.26 -13.62 -4.58
N ILE A 44 10.10 -12.30 -4.58
CA ILE A 44 11.13 -11.34 -5.02
C ILE A 44 12.35 -11.41 -4.10
N LEU A 45 12.12 -11.46 -2.79
CA LEU A 45 13.19 -11.54 -1.79
C LEU A 45 13.75 -12.95 -1.60
N GLN A 46 13.14 -13.95 -2.25
CA GLN A 46 13.48 -15.37 -2.12
C GLN A 46 13.46 -15.86 -0.66
N ASP A 47 12.49 -15.37 0.12
CA ASP A 47 12.32 -15.69 1.53
C ASP A 47 10.86 -16.02 1.83
N GLU A 48 10.54 -17.32 1.81
CA GLU A 48 9.20 -17.82 2.17
C GLU A 48 8.84 -17.58 3.65
N GLY A 49 9.86 -17.45 4.51
CA GLY A 49 9.72 -17.25 5.95
C GLY A 49 9.52 -15.79 6.36
N LEU A 50 9.60 -14.85 5.41
CA LEU A 50 9.48 -13.42 5.71
C LEU A 50 8.13 -13.13 6.40
N MET A 51 8.22 -12.50 7.56
CA MET A 51 7.07 -12.03 8.31
C MET A 51 6.59 -10.72 7.69
N ILE A 52 5.48 -10.80 6.95
CA ILE A 52 4.86 -9.67 6.28
C ILE A 52 3.35 -9.75 6.42
N SER A 53 2.72 -8.61 6.63
CA SER A 53 1.28 -8.41 6.52
C SER A 53 1.01 -7.19 5.66
N ALA A 54 -0.12 -7.18 4.98
CA ALA A 54 -0.57 -6.06 4.17
C ALA A 54 -2.05 -5.80 4.45
N SER A 55 -2.45 -4.54 4.34
CA SER A 55 -3.86 -4.15 4.32
C SER A 55 -4.09 -3.19 3.17
N VAL A 56 -5.13 -3.43 2.38
CA VAL A 56 -5.41 -2.66 1.16
C VAL A 56 -6.78 -1.99 1.26
N VAL A 57 -6.80 -0.70 0.95
CA VAL A 57 -8.01 0.11 0.90
C VAL A 57 -8.04 0.91 -0.39
N GLN A 58 -9.22 1.04 -1.00
CA GLN A 58 -9.42 1.84 -2.19
C GLN A 58 -9.72 3.29 -1.80
N ALA A 59 -8.92 4.23 -2.31
CA ALA A 59 -9.09 5.67 -2.13
C ALA A 59 -9.42 6.38 -3.45
N PRO A 60 -10.11 7.54 -3.44
CA PRO A 60 -10.45 8.34 -4.62
C PRO A 60 -9.26 9.17 -5.12
N VAL A 61 -8.18 8.51 -5.55
CA VAL A 61 -7.02 9.17 -6.19
C VAL A 61 -6.98 8.85 -7.68
N PHE A 62 -6.55 9.81 -8.52
CA PHE A 62 -6.48 9.61 -9.97
C PHE A 62 -5.29 8.76 -10.41
N TYR A 63 -4.13 8.94 -9.75
CA TYR A 63 -2.88 8.30 -10.12
C TYR A 63 -2.08 7.91 -8.89
N GLY A 64 -1.33 6.82 -9.02
CA GLY A 64 -0.40 6.34 -8.00
C GLY A 64 -1.06 5.54 -6.87
N HIS A 65 -0.20 4.87 -6.11
CA HIS A 65 -0.56 4.23 -4.86
C HIS A 65 0.29 4.83 -3.76
N ALA A 66 -0.30 5.05 -2.59
CA ALA A 66 0.43 5.37 -1.38
C ALA A 66 0.54 4.10 -0.54
N GLN A 67 1.71 3.86 0.05
CA GLN A 67 1.95 2.74 0.94
C GLN A 67 2.61 3.25 2.21
N MET A 68 2.03 2.88 3.35
CA MET A 68 2.69 3.04 4.65
C MET A 68 3.38 1.72 4.97
N VAL A 69 4.71 1.75 5.08
CA VAL A 69 5.52 0.55 5.30
C VAL A 69 6.27 0.70 6.61
N ASN A 70 6.04 -0.25 7.52
CA ASN A 70 6.87 -0.43 8.70
C ASN A 70 7.74 -1.67 8.47
N PHE A 71 9.04 -1.55 8.73
CA PHE A 71 9.97 -2.65 8.58
C PHE A 71 10.96 -2.70 9.75
N GLU A 72 11.52 -3.89 9.97
CA GLU A 72 12.57 -4.12 10.95
C GLU A 72 13.82 -4.62 10.23
N ALA A 73 14.97 -4.05 10.58
CA ALA A 73 16.26 -4.45 10.04
C ALA A 73 16.88 -5.58 10.88
N LEU A 74 17.75 -6.39 10.27
CA LEU A 74 18.45 -7.50 10.94
C LEU A 74 19.36 -7.06 12.10
N ARG A 75 19.70 -5.77 12.14
CA ARG A 75 20.46 -5.12 13.22
C ARG A 75 19.87 -3.73 13.46
N PRO A 76 20.15 -3.12 14.63
CA PRO A 76 19.82 -1.72 14.84
C PRO A 76 20.30 -0.85 13.67
N LEU A 77 19.37 -0.05 13.13
CA LEU A 77 19.55 0.81 11.98
C LEU A 77 19.13 2.23 12.38
N ALA A 78 20.04 3.20 12.23
CA ALA A 78 19.72 4.60 12.47
C ALA A 78 18.91 5.17 11.29
N ALA A 79 18.05 6.16 11.54
CA ALA A 79 17.25 6.79 10.49
C ALA A 79 18.10 7.39 9.36
N GLU A 80 19.21 8.05 9.70
CA GLU A 80 20.16 8.59 8.71
C GLU A 80 20.80 7.49 7.85
N GLU A 81 21.19 6.36 8.45
CA GLU A 81 21.75 5.24 7.72
C GLU A 81 20.72 4.64 6.72
N ALA A 82 19.45 4.57 7.12
CA ALA A 82 18.37 4.17 6.23
C ALA A 82 18.17 5.19 5.09
N ARG A 83 18.19 6.49 5.39
CA ARG A 83 18.05 7.57 4.39
C ARG A 83 19.18 7.52 3.35
N ASP A 84 20.42 7.36 3.80
CA ASP A 84 21.60 7.20 2.94
C ASP A 84 21.49 5.96 2.04
N ALA A 85 21.01 4.83 2.59
CA ALA A 85 20.80 3.62 1.80
C ALA A 85 19.73 3.81 0.72
N PHE A 86 18.59 4.44 1.06
CA PHE A 86 17.54 4.71 0.08
C PHE A 86 17.95 5.72 -0.99
N ALA A 87 18.79 6.70 -0.65
CA ALA A 87 19.30 7.69 -1.60
C ALA A 87 20.20 7.10 -2.71
N GLN A 88 20.70 5.87 -2.52
CA GLN A 88 21.49 5.15 -3.53
C GLN A 88 20.62 4.46 -4.59
N GLY A 89 19.30 4.34 -4.37
CA GLY A 89 18.39 3.74 -5.34
C GLY A 89 18.12 4.70 -6.50
N GLU A 90 18.38 4.26 -7.73
CA GLU A 90 18.19 5.10 -8.93
C GLU A 90 16.73 5.57 -9.12
N ASP A 91 15.76 4.75 -8.69
CA ASP A 91 14.32 5.02 -8.80
C ASP A 91 13.70 5.57 -7.50
N ILE A 92 14.51 5.92 -6.50
CA ILE A 92 14.03 6.39 -5.20
C ILE A 92 14.27 7.89 -5.08
N VAL A 93 13.18 8.64 -4.88
CA VAL A 93 13.24 10.07 -4.55
C VAL A 93 12.81 10.23 -3.11
N LEU A 94 13.69 10.82 -2.30
CA LEU A 94 13.41 11.11 -0.90
C LEU A 94 12.76 12.48 -0.78
N SER A 95 11.63 12.56 -0.08
CA SER A 95 11.04 13.84 0.30
C SER A 95 11.83 14.48 1.44
N GLU A 96 11.77 15.81 1.51
CA GLU A 96 12.20 16.55 2.70
C GLU A 96 11.24 16.28 3.87
N GLU A 97 11.72 16.47 5.10
CA GLU A 97 10.96 16.14 6.33
C GLU A 97 9.61 16.88 6.40
N ASN A 98 9.54 18.08 5.83
CA ASN A 98 8.34 18.92 5.85
C ASN A 98 7.53 18.88 4.54
N GLU A 99 7.79 17.89 3.68
CA GLU A 99 7.11 17.72 2.39
C GLU A 99 6.32 16.40 2.33
N PHE A 100 5.23 16.42 1.56
CA PHE A 100 4.44 15.22 1.31
C PHE A 100 4.97 14.51 0.06
N PRO A 101 5.14 13.17 0.07
CA PRO A 101 5.58 12.40 -1.09
C PRO A 101 4.40 12.13 -2.05
N THR A 102 3.78 13.20 -2.56
CA THR A 102 2.58 13.18 -3.44
C THR A 102 2.61 14.27 -4.49
#